data_AF-A0A1V5NG29-F1
#
_entry.id   AF-A0A1V5NG29-F1
#
_cell.length_a   1.000
_cell.length_b   1.000
_cell.length_c   1.000
_cell.angle_alpha   90.00
_cell.angle_beta   90.00
_cell.angle_gamma   90.00
#
_symmetry.space_group_name_H-M   'P 1'
#
loop_
_entity.id
_entity.type
_entity.pdbx_description
1 polymer ?
#
loop_
_entity_poly.entity_id
_entity_poly.type
_entity_poly.pdbx_seq_one_letter_code
_entity_poly.pdbx_strand_id
1 'polypeptide(L)'
;MGVTTTKHNRGQELSPDLDAGENGVAVEVPVTRPFEGYTYLRKEWIDQEDGIEKVTFNMTLGPVNLPADWSRTQTFVMMPEWGTSPLRRTWIVRLPTHLEGHDQYLFHYFFQTYHTNGEERVSSMFAQLIQPREIEYVDYGGELVNVRLHWSIGDWSYAQDTELEAEGIEWGSEFSVSSAPYRAKDRLYQNGRILVMRRLPVPRRFYGLIWAPKGAEIRFCFQLVRHRPEGQDLLWDNNFGKNYSLTI
;
A
#
# COMPACT_ATOMS: atom_id res chain seq x y z
N MET A 1 -10.87 55.20 40.10
CA MET A 1 -11.22 55.04 38.67
C MET A 1 -9.94 55.09 37.86
N GLY A 2 -9.78 54.16 36.91
CA GLY A 2 -8.55 53.85 36.17
C GLY A 2 -8.08 54.96 35.20
N VAL A 3 -7.23 54.71 34.21
CA VAL A 3 -6.97 53.48 33.45
C VAL A 3 -5.56 53.53 32.84
N THR A 4 -5.04 52.33 32.66
CA THR A 4 -3.78 51.84 32.09
C THR A 4 -3.50 52.25 30.63
N THR A 5 -2.21 52.30 30.30
CA THR A 5 -1.53 52.49 29.01
C THR A 5 -2.08 51.72 27.80
N THR A 6 -1.96 52.31 26.61
CA THR A 6 -1.99 51.59 25.31
C THR A 6 -0.91 52.13 24.37
N LYS A 7 0.04 51.28 23.97
CA LYS A 7 0.97 51.53 22.86
C LYS A 7 0.31 51.08 21.55
N HIS A 8 0.28 51.96 20.56
CA HIS A 8 -0.18 51.68 19.20
C HIS A 8 0.95 51.06 18.38
N ASN A 9 0.71 49.86 17.84
CA ASN A 9 1.48 49.29 16.73
C ASN A 9 0.94 49.86 15.42
N ARG A 10 1.79 50.56 14.68
CA ARG A 10 1.49 51.03 13.32
C ARG A 10 2.16 50.07 12.35
N GLY A 11 1.35 49.53 11.43
CA GLY A 11 1.77 48.54 10.45
C GLY A 11 2.92 49.00 9.58
N GLN A 12 3.79 48.04 9.25
CA GLN A 12 4.83 48.18 8.26
C GLN A 12 4.60 47.07 7.22
N GLU A 13 4.45 47.53 5.99
CA GLU A 13 4.20 46.77 4.77
C GLU A 13 5.35 45.79 4.52
N LEU A 14 5.03 44.53 4.23
CA LEU A 14 5.98 43.53 3.76
C LEU A 14 6.02 43.61 2.22
N SER A 15 7.06 44.25 1.68
CA SER A 15 7.53 43.99 0.32
C SER A 15 8.65 42.94 0.35
N PRO A 16 8.84 42.17 -0.73
CA PRO A 16 9.60 40.94 -0.75
C PRO A 16 11.06 41.20 -1.15
N ASP A 17 12.02 40.76 -0.34
CA ASP A 17 13.42 40.65 -0.76
C ASP A 17 13.98 39.29 -0.35
N LEU A 18 14.11 38.45 -1.37
CA LEU A 18 15.36 37.82 -1.80
C LEU A 18 16.47 37.70 -0.75
N ASP A 19 16.67 36.48 -0.25
CA ASP A 19 17.97 35.83 -0.17
C ASP A 19 17.78 34.37 0.29
N ALA A 20 17.45 33.50 -0.67
CA ALA A 20 17.63 32.06 -0.50
C ALA A 20 18.81 31.66 -1.38
N GLY A 21 19.99 31.74 -0.77
CA GLY A 21 21.26 31.35 -1.37
C GLY A 21 21.25 29.91 -1.89
N GLU A 22 21.99 29.75 -2.96
CA GLU A 22 22.37 28.51 -3.62
C GLU A 22 22.71 27.41 -2.61
N ASN A 23 21.85 26.41 -2.56
CA ASN A 23 22.22 25.00 -2.42
C ASN A 23 20.97 24.22 -2.81
N GLY A 24 20.73 24.15 -4.12
CA GLY A 24 19.85 23.15 -4.69
C GLY A 24 20.46 21.78 -4.41
N VAL A 25 20.23 21.26 -3.20
CA VAL A 25 20.44 19.85 -2.93
C VAL A 25 19.40 19.15 -3.77
N ALA A 26 19.81 18.74 -4.98
CA ALA A 26 19.15 17.67 -5.69
C ALA A 26 19.15 16.51 -4.70
N VAL A 27 18.01 16.31 -4.03
CA VAL A 27 17.79 15.12 -3.23
C VAL A 27 17.80 14.00 -4.26
N GLU A 28 18.95 13.35 -4.41
CA GLU A 28 19.05 12.14 -5.23
C GLU A 28 17.98 11.19 -4.71
N VAL A 29 16.95 10.98 -5.53
CA VAL A 29 15.92 10.00 -5.24
C VAL A 29 16.65 8.66 -5.20
N PRO A 30 16.66 7.95 -4.06
CA PRO A 30 17.31 6.65 -3.99
C PRO A 30 16.77 5.79 -5.12
N VAL A 31 17.63 4.97 -5.73
CA VAL A 31 17.20 3.94 -6.67
C VAL A 31 16.38 2.93 -5.85
N THR A 32 15.08 3.17 -5.74
CA THR A 32 14.15 2.28 -5.05
C THR A 32 13.97 1.04 -5.91
N ARG A 33 13.94 -0.13 -5.28
CA ARG A 33 13.51 -1.34 -5.99
C ARG A 33 12.08 -1.13 -6.50
N PRO A 34 11.70 -1.74 -7.63
CA PRO A 34 10.32 -1.72 -8.08
C PRO A 34 9.40 -2.11 -6.93
N PHE A 35 8.37 -1.30 -6.67
CA PHE A 35 7.32 -1.61 -5.70
C PHE A 35 7.79 -1.73 -4.24
N GLU A 36 8.76 -0.92 -3.80
CA GLU A 36 8.99 -0.72 -2.38
C GLU A 36 7.73 -0.18 -1.69
N GLY A 37 7.26 -0.90 -0.68
CA GLY A 37 6.00 -0.60 -0.04
C GLY A 37 5.53 -1.71 0.87
N TYR A 38 4.22 -1.82 1.00
CA TYR A 38 3.59 -2.76 1.92
C TYR A 38 2.36 -3.37 1.30
N THR A 39 2.14 -4.64 1.61
CA THR A 39 0.83 -5.28 1.49
C THR A 39 0.14 -5.25 2.83
N TYR A 40 -1.17 -5.05 2.80
CA TYR A 40 -2.04 -5.10 3.96
C TYR A 40 -2.82 -6.41 3.97
N LEU A 41 -2.81 -7.08 5.12
CA LEU A 41 -3.48 -8.36 5.34
C LEU A 41 -4.38 -8.27 6.57
N ARG A 42 -5.67 -8.54 6.38
CA ARG A 42 -6.62 -8.62 7.49
C ARG A 42 -6.42 -9.91 8.27
N LYS A 43 -6.35 -9.80 9.60
CA LYS A 43 -6.45 -10.90 10.54
C LYS A 43 -7.67 -10.72 11.42
N GLU A 44 -8.30 -11.84 11.73
CA GLU A 44 -9.57 -11.88 12.42
C GLU A 44 -9.53 -12.92 13.53
N TRP A 45 -10.15 -12.56 14.65
CA TRP A 45 -10.53 -13.45 15.72
C TRP A 45 -12.04 -13.34 15.93
N ILE A 46 -12.71 -14.47 16.10
CA ILE A 46 -14.13 -14.53 16.45
C ILE A 46 -14.19 -15.06 17.88
N ASP A 47 -14.81 -14.32 18.79
CA ASP A 47 -14.96 -14.74 20.18
C ASP A 47 -15.84 -16.01 20.21
N GLN A 48 -15.20 -17.16 20.45
CA GLN A 48 -15.88 -18.47 20.51
C GLN A 48 -16.41 -18.79 21.93
N GLU A 49 -16.04 -17.98 22.91
CA GLU A 49 -16.30 -18.20 24.32
C GLU A 49 -16.73 -16.90 24.98
N ASP A 50 -17.57 -17.02 26.01
CA ASP A 50 -17.97 -15.89 26.83
C ASP A 50 -16.82 -15.42 27.74
N GLY A 51 -16.88 -14.17 28.16
CA GLY A 51 -15.94 -13.60 29.12
C GLY A 51 -14.56 -13.26 28.55
N ILE A 52 -14.36 -13.31 27.23
CA ILE A 52 -13.13 -12.79 26.60
C ILE A 52 -13.12 -11.27 26.71
N GLU A 53 -12.20 -10.74 27.51
CA GLU A 53 -12.03 -9.30 27.71
C GLU A 53 -11.13 -8.71 26.61
N LYS A 54 -9.99 -9.37 26.37
CA LYS A 54 -8.94 -8.85 25.49
C LYS A 54 -8.41 -9.97 24.59
N VAL A 55 -8.19 -9.62 23.33
CA VAL A 55 -7.49 -10.48 22.37
C VAL A 55 -6.27 -9.75 21.85
N THR A 56 -5.17 -10.48 21.83
CA THR A 56 -3.84 -10.03 21.48
C THR A 56 -3.41 -10.81 20.25
N PHE A 57 -3.01 -10.11 19.20
CA PHE A 57 -2.45 -10.65 17.97
C PHE A 57 -0.94 -10.49 18.03
N ASN A 58 -0.21 -11.60 17.99
CA ASN A 58 1.24 -11.65 18.11
C ASN A 58 1.82 -12.14 16.79
N MET A 59 2.83 -11.44 16.28
CA MET A 59 3.46 -11.80 15.02
C MET A 59 4.97 -11.62 15.02
N THR A 60 5.63 -12.38 14.16
CA THR A 60 7.01 -12.18 13.75
C THR A 60 7.17 -12.52 12.27
N LEU A 61 8.16 -11.90 11.63
CA LEU A 61 8.54 -12.18 10.25
C LEU A 61 9.91 -12.84 10.25
N GLY A 62 10.11 -13.83 9.39
CA GLY A 62 11.38 -14.55 9.32
C GLY A 62 11.66 -15.12 7.94
N PRO A 63 12.90 -15.53 7.66
CA PRO A 63 13.24 -16.15 6.39
C PRO A 63 12.62 -17.54 6.25
N VAL A 64 12.42 -18.01 5.00
CA VAL A 64 11.65 -19.22 4.67
C VAL A 64 12.20 -20.52 5.28
N ASN A 65 13.49 -20.57 5.60
CA ASN A 65 14.18 -21.78 6.04
C ASN A 65 14.61 -21.76 7.52
N LEU A 66 14.16 -20.78 8.31
CA LEU A 66 14.48 -20.69 9.74
C LEU A 66 13.21 -20.75 10.58
N PRO A 67 13.31 -21.21 11.84
CA PRO A 67 12.20 -21.09 12.78
C PRO A 67 11.86 -19.62 13.04
N ALA A 68 10.62 -19.39 13.48
CA ALA A 68 10.16 -18.06 13.89
C ALA A 68 11.02 -17.51 15.05
N ASP A 69 11.55 -16.30 14.87
CA ASP A 69 12.25 -15.57 15.93
C ASP A 69 11.25 -14.74 16.74
N TRP A 70 10.80 -15.32 17.86
CA TRP A 70 9.85 -14.66 18.77
C TRP A 70 10.51 -13.60 19.67
N SER A 71 11.84 -13.42 19.64
CA SER A 71 12.48 -12.30 20.35
C SER A 71 12.12 -10.93 19.72
N ARG A 72 11.71 -10.94 18.45
CA ARG A 72 11.28 -9.76 17.67
C ARG A 72 9.75 -9.63 17.58
N THR A 73 9.02 -10.24 18.52
CA THR A 73 7.56 -10.26 18.48
C THR A 73 6.97 -8.85 18.48
N GLN A 74 6.04 -8.63 17.57
CA GLN A 74 5.14 -7.47 17.60
C GLN A 74 3.78 -7.93 18.11
N THR A 75 3.27 -7.25 19.12
CA THR A 75 1.99 -7.56 19.77
C THR A 75 1.02 -6.40 19.60
N PHE A 76 -0.20 -6.73 19.19
CA PHE A 76 -1.25 -5.75 18.95
C PHE A 76 -2.53 -6.17 19.67
N VAL A 77 -3.19 -5.22 20.33
CA VAL A 77 -4.52 -5.46 20.92
C VAL A 77 -5.56 -5.34 19.82
N MET A 78 -6.35 -6.40 19.61
CA MET A 78 -7.38 -6.41 18.58
C MET A 78 -8.64 -5.72 19.08
N MET A 79 -9.15 -4.80 18.27
CA MET A 79 -10.36 -4.04 18.60
C MET A 79 -11.62 -4.83 18.20
N PRO A 80 -12.65 -4.85 19.05
CA PRO A 80 -13.92 -5.46 18.71
C PRO A 80 -14.69 -4.64 17.67
N GLU A 81 -15.30 -5.34 16.72
CA GLU A 81 -16.23 -4.78 15.74
C GLU A 81 -17.63 -4.72 16.35
N TRP A 82 -18.08 -3.50 16.66
CA TRP A 82 -19.41 -3.26 17.21
C TRP A 82 -20.51 -3.79 16.29
N GLY A 83 -21.54 -4.42 16.88
CA GLY A 83 -22.69 -4.93 16.15
C GLY A 83 -22.52 -6.34 15.56
N THR A 84 -21.43 -7.04 15.88
CA THR A 84 -21.22 -8.44 15.49
C THR A 84 -21.64 -9.40 16.62
N SER A 85 -22.20 -10.56 16.25
CA SER A 85 -22.55 -11.65 17.17
C SER A 85 -22.34 -13.00 16.47
N PRO A 86 -21.38 -13.84 16.90
CA PRO A 86 -20.39 -13.59 17.97
C PRO A 86 -19.49 -12.37 17.70
N LEU A 87 -18.88 -11.83 18.75
CA LEU A 87 -18.05 -10.62 18.65
C LEU A 87 -16.82 -10.92 17.79
N ARG A 88 -16.66 -10.15 16.73
CA ARG A 88 -15.52 -10.23 15.81
C ARG A 88 -14.49 -9.18 16.19
N ARG A 89 -13.20 -9.52 16.10
CA ARG A 89 -12.10 -8.60 16.35
C ARG A 89 -11.12 -8.66 15.18
N THR A 90 -10.68 -7.52 14.71
CA THR A 90 -9.81 -7.45 13.52
C THR A 90 -8.56 -6.63 13.72
N TRP A 91 -7.53 -6.99 12.95
CA TRP A 91 -6.30 -6.25 12.84
C TRP A 91 -5.83 -6.25 11.38
N ILE A 92 -5.39 -5.10 10.90
CA ILE A 92 -4.79 -4.97 9.57
C ILE A 92 -3.28 -5.00 9.72
N VAL A 93 -2.68 -6.10 9.29
CA VAL A 93 -1.24 -6.32 9.31
C VAL A 93 -0.62 -5.62 8.12
N ARG A 94 0.43 -4.83 8.37
CA ARG A 94 1.25 -4.21 7.33
C ARG A 94 2.49 -5.07 7.10
N LEU A 95 2.53 -5.76 5.96
CA LEU A 95 3.61 -6.66 5.55
C LEU A 95 4.51 -5.97 4.53
N PRO A 96 5.84 -5.97 4.70
CA PRO A 96 6.74 -5.33 3.74
C PRO A 96 6.80 -6.12 2.42
N THR A 97 7.01 -5.48 1.28
CA THR A 97 7.22 -6.21 0.02
C THR A 97 8.52 -7.02 0.01
N HIS A 98 9.47 -6.70 0.87
CA HIS A 98 10.74 -7.40 0.98
C HIS A 98 11.14 -7.52 2.46
N LEU A 99 11.72 -8.65 2.85
CA LEU A 99 12.25 -8.85 4.20
C LEU A 99 13.76 -9.13 4.10
N GLU A 100 14.58 -8.25 4.67
CA GLU A 100 16.04 -8.40 4.71
C GLU A 100 16.65 -8.66 3.30
N GLY A 101 16.08 -8.05 2.26
CA GLY A 101 16.52 -8.18 0.87
C GLY A 101 15.95 -9.39 0.11
N HIS A 102 15.14 -10.23 0.76
CA HIS A 102 14.43 -11.36 0.17
C HIS A 102 12.99 -11.00 -0.20
N ASP A 103 12.55 -11.46 -1.38
CA ASP A 103 11.19 -11.24 -1.87
C ASP A 103 10.18 -12.24 -1.27
N GLN A 104 10.68 -13.32 -0.67
CA GLN A 104 9.89 -14.36 -0.01
C GLN A 104 10.30 -14.48 1.44
N TYR A 105 9.31 -14.60 2.32
CA TYR A 105 9.52 -14.75 3.75
C TYR A 105 8.31 -15.40 4.41
N LEU A 106 8.51 -15.88 5.63
CA LEU A 106 7.44 -16.42 6.46
C LEU A 106 6.88 -15.34 7.37
N PHE A 107 5.55 -15.31 7.42
CA PHE A 107 4.78 -14.55 8.38
C PHE A 107 4.18 -15.52 9.40
N HIS A 108 4.67 -15.42 10.63
CA HIS A 108 4.23 -16.24 11.75
C HIS A 108 3.34 -15.42 12.67
N TYR A 109 2.27 -16.04 13.17
CA TYR A 109 1.40 -15.38 14.14
C TYR A 109 0.63 -16.36 15.01
N PHE A 110 0.12 -15.86 16.13
CA PHE A 110 -0.85 -16.53 16.99
C PHE A 110 -1.71 -15.49 17.71
N PHE A 111 -2.82 -15.95 18.31
CA PHE A 111 -3.71 -15.14 19.12
C PHE A 111 -3.60 -15.55 20.59
N GLN A 112 -3.80 -14.58 21.47
CA GLN A 112 -3.81 -14.77 22.91
C GLN A 112 -5.06 -14.10 23.47
N THR A 113 -5.90 -14.87 24.16
CA THR A 113 -7.12 -14.37 24.79
C THR A 113 -6.91 -14.23 26.29
N TYR A 114 -7.48 -13.17 26.85
CA TYR A 114 -7.52 -12.91 28.28
C TYR A 114 -8.97 -12.84 28.71
N HIS A 115 -9.32 -13.63 29.71
CA HIS A 115 -10.69 -13.75 30.20
C HIS A 115 -10.88 -12.96 31.49
N THR A 116 -12.12 -12.57 31.77
CA THR A 116 -12.49 -11.79 32.97
C THR A 116 -12.23 -12.54 34.28
N ASN A 117 -12.14 -13.88 34.24
CA ASN A 117 -11.77 -14.72 35.38
C ASN A 117 -10.24 -14.82 35.59
N GLY A 118 -9.44 -14.13 34.79
CA GLY A 118 -7.98 -14.17 34.84
C GLY A 118 -7.34 -15.30 34.04
N GLU A 119 -8.12 -16.17 33.38
CA GLU A 119 -7.58 -17.20 32.49
C GLU A 119 -6.97 -16.58 31.23
N GLU A 120 -5.89 -17.21 30.77
CA GLU A 120 -5.23 -16.87 29.53
C GLU A 120 -5.16 -18.10 28.63
N ARG A 121 -5.46 -17.93 27.35
CA ARG A 121 -5.34 -19.00 26.35
C ARG A 121 -4.57 -18.52 25.14
N VAL A 122 -3.82 -19.43 24.54
CA VAL A 122 -3.01 -19.19 23.35
C VAL A 122 -3.52 -20.10 22.24
N SER A 123 -3.78 -19.54 21.07
CA SER A 123 -4.17 -20.32 19.90
C SER A 123 -3.02 -21.19 19.39
N SER A 124 -3.32 -22.08 18.45
CA SER A 124 -2.25 -22.65 17.61
C SER A 124 -1.45 -21.55 16.91
N MET A 125 -0.20 -21.88 16.60
CA MET A 125 0.66 -21.03 15.79
C MET A 125 0.36 -21.23 14.31
N PHE A 126 0.32 -20.12 13.57
CA PHE A 126 0.12 -20.10 12.13
C PHE A 126 1.41 -19.63 11.45
N ALA A 127 1.67 -20.17 10.26
CA ALA A 127 2.77 -19.74 9.39
C ALA A 127 2.25 -19.62 7.95
N GLN A 128 2.58 -18.50 7.31
CA GLN A 128 2.19 -18.24 5.92
C GLN A 128 3.42 -17.80 5.12
N LEU A 129 3.67 -18.46 3.98
CA LEU A 129 4.68 -18.02 3.03
C LEU A 129 4.14 -16.80 2.28
N ILE A 130 4.77 -15.65 2.45
CA ILE A 130 4.51 -14.47 1.64
C ILE A 130 5.42 -14.53 0.41
N GLN A 131 4.86 -14.37 -0.78
CA GLN A 131 5.61 -14.41 -2.04
C GLN A 131 5.06 -13.41 -3.06
N PRO A 132 5.91 -12.91 -3.98
CA PRO A 132 5.48 -12.02 -5.04
C PRO A 132 4.67 -12.77 -6.10
N ARG A 133 3.72 -12.06 -6.70
CA ARG A 133 3.00 -12.46 -7.89
C ARG A 133 3.00 -11.32 -8.89
N GLU A 134 3.46 -11.61 -10.10
CA GLU A 134 3.40 -10.69 -11.22
C GLU A 134 1.99 -10.65 -11.82
N ILE A 135 1.53 -9.42 -12.08
CA ILE A 135 0.27 -9.11 -12.73
C ILE A 135 0.58 -8.27 -13.96
N GLU A 136 -0.10 -8.61 -15.05
CA GLU A 136 0.06 -7.96 -16.33
C GLU A 136 -1.26 -7.35 -16.81
N TYR A 137 -1.16 -6.19 -17.43
CA TYR A 137 -2.19 -5.62 -18.30
C TYR A 137 -1.62 -5.33 -19.69
N VAL A 138 -2.35 -5.67 -20.75
CA VAL A 138 -1.92 -5.47 -22.14
C VAL A 138 -2.82 -4.44 -22.83
N ASP A 139 -2.24 -3.32 -23.24
CA ASP A 139 -2.89 -2.27 -24.03
C ASP A 139 -2.58 -2.43 -25.51
N TYR A 140 -3.53 -2.99 -26.25
CA TYR A 140 -3.47 -3.13 -27.70
C TYR A 140 -3.77 -1.83 -28.46
N GLY A 141 -4.34 -0.81 -27.80
CA GLY A 141 -4.68 0.47 -28.43
C GLY A 141 -3.56 1.50 -28.36
N GLY A 142 -2.66 1.37 -27.38
CA GLY A 142 -1.60 2.35 -27.15
C GLY A 142 -2.13 3.70 -26.67
N GLU A 143 -3.30 3.72 -26.03
CA GLU A 143 -3.94 4.92 -25.51
C GLU A 143 -3.67 5.14 -24.01
N LEU A 144 -3.25 4.09 -23.29
CA LEU A 144 -3.07 4.15 -21.85
C LEU A 144 -1.72 4.79 -21.49
N VAL A 145 -1.74 5.60 -20.44
CA VAL A 145 -0.56 6.28 -19.87
C VAL A 145 -0.21 5.69 -18.50
N ASN A 146 -1.22 5.44 -17.67
CA ASN A 146 -1.07 4.78 -16.38
C ASN A 146 -2.08 3.64 -16.27
N VAL A 147 -1.65 2.56 -15.62
CA VAL A 147 -2.49 1.44 -15.24
C VAL A 147 -2.26 1.18 -13.77
N ARG A 148 -3.34 1.13 -13.00
CA ARG A 148 -3.32 0.79 -11.59
C ARG A 148 -4.12 -0.48 -11.37
N LEU A 149 -3.53 -1.42 -10.65
CA LEU A 149 -4.20 -2.59 -10.12
C LEU A 149 -4.87 -2.21 -8.80
N HIS A 150 -6.18 -2.30 -8.78
CA HIS A 150 -6.98 -2.22 -7.55
C HIS A 150 -7.31 -3.64 -7.12
N TRP A 151 -6.89 -4.07 -5.94
CA TRP A 151 -6.94 -5.48 -5.55
C TRP A 151 -7.19 -5.68 -4.06
N SER A 152 -7.63 -6.88 -3.70
CA SER A 152 -7.79 -7.30 -2.31
C SER A 152 -7.52 -8.78 -2.14
N ILE A 153 -7.12 -9.18 -0.93
CA ILE A 153 -6.99 -10.56 -0.53
C ILE A 153 -8.36 -11.00 -0.01
N GLY A 154 -9.05 -11.86 -0.75
CA GLY A 154 -10.38 -12.34 -0.40
C GLY A 154 -11.51 -11.39 -0.80
N ASP A 155 -12.26 -10.88 0.18
CA ASP A 155 -13.63 -10.38 0.03
C ASP A 155 -13.76 -8.86 -0.20
N TRP A 156 -12.70 -8.18 -0.64
CA TRP A 156 -12.63 -6.71 -0.76
C TRP A 156 -12.73 -5.95 0.57
N SER A 157 -12.65 -6.63 1.73
CA SER A 157 -12.69 -5.95 3.02
C SER A 157 -11.51 -5.01 3.27
N TYR A 158 -10.39 -5.21 2.57
CA TYR A 158 -9.28 -4.26 2.56
C TYR A 158 -8.67 -4.18 1.16
N ALA A 159 -9.15 -3.21 0.37
CA ALA A 159 -8.67 -2.97 -0.99
C ALA A 159 -7.36 -2.17 -0.99
N GLN A 160 -6.53 -2.42 -1.98
CA GLN A 160 -5.18 -1.88 -2.12
C GLN A 160 -4.94 -1.48 -3.57
N ASP A 161 -4.04 -0.52 -3.77
CA ASP A 161 -3.68 0.00 -5.07
C ASP A 161 -2.19 -0.24 -5.35
N THR A 162 -1.90 -0.80 -6.52
CA THR A 162 -0.53 -1.01 -7.03
C THR A 162 -0.45 -0.41 -8.43
N GLU A 163 0.42 0.58 -8.63
CA GLU A 163 0.70 1.10 -9.97
C GLU A 163 1.45 0.04 -10.78
N LEU A 164 1.17 -0.06 -12.09
CA LEU A 164 1.88 -0.95 -13.00
C LEU A 164 2.76 -0.13 -13.93
N GLU A 165 3.99 -0.60 -14.17
CA GLU A 165 4.92 0.09 -15.05
C GLU A 165 4.83 -0.45 -16.47
N ALA A 166 4.97 0.46 -17.43
CA ALA A 166 5.03 0.09 -18.84
C ALA A 166 6.40 -0.50 -19.19
N GLU A 167 6.39 -1.60 -19.93
CA GLU A 167 7.59 -2.21 -20.50
C GLU A 167 8.38 -1.19 -21.32
N GLY A 168 9.69 -1.07 -21.04
CA GLY A 168 10.56 -0.11 -21.69
C GLY A 168 10.71 1.22 -20.96
N ILE A 169 10.03 1.43 -19.82
CA ILE A 169 10.36 2.50 -18.87
C ILE A 169 11.25 1.91 -17.78
N GLU A 170 12.46 2.44 -17.64
CA GLU A 170 13.36 2.05 -16.56
C GLU A 170 12.84 2.55 -15.21
N TRP A 171 12.94 1.71 -14.17
CA TRP A 171 12.45 2.04 -12.82
C TRP A 171 13.07 3.29 -12.21
N GLY A 172 14.35 3.57 -12.54
CA GLY A 172 15.05 4.78 -12.11
C GLY A 172 14.68 6.02 -12.91
N SER A 173 13.83 5.91 -13.94
CA SER A 173 13.39 7.06 -14.73
C SER A 173 12.55 8.00 -13.89
N GLU A 174 12.70 9.31 -14.11
CA GLU A 174 11.80 10.33 -13.54
C GLU A 174 10.35 10.15 -13.99
N PHE A 175 10.13 9.47 -15.12
CA PHE A 175 8.80 9.17 -15.65
C PHE A 175 8.26 7.83 -15.16
N SER A 176 9.03 7.07 -14.38
CA SER A 176 8.61 5.81 -13.78
C SER A 176 7.42 6.01 -12.83
N VAL A 177 6.53 5.02 -12.74
CA VAL A 177 5.49 4.95 -11.71
C VAL A 177 6.07 4.63 -10.35
N SER A 178 7.34 4.21 -10.21
CA SER A 178 8.00 4.04 -8.90
C SER A 178 8.59 5.35 -8.37
N SER A 179 8.94 6.29 -9.24
CA SER A 179 9.46 7.62 -8.88
C SER A 179 8.32 8.52 -8.37
N ALA A 180 8.05 8.42 -7.06
CA ALA A 180 6.84 8.91 -6.40
C ALA A 180 6.60 10.43 -6.23
N PRO A 181 7.57 11.37 -6.33
CA PRO A 181 7.30 12.72 -5.85
C PRO A 181 6.30 13.54 -6.68
N TYR A 182 5.98 13.15 -7.93
CA TYR A 182 5.22 14.01 -8.86
C TYR A 182 3.83 13.49 -9.28
N ARG A 183 3.29 12.46 -8.61
CA ARG A 183 2.19 11.66 -9.18
C ARG A 183 0.84 12.35 -9.29
N ALA A 184 0.47 13.25 -8.39
CA ALA A 184 -0.84 13.88 -8.41
C ALA A 184 -0.71 15.39 -8.73
N LYS A 185 -1.13 15.77 -9.95
CA LYS A 185 -1.25 17.15 -10.45
C LYS A 185 0.03 17.82 -11.00
N ASP A 186 1.15 17.13 -11.10
CA ASP A 186 2.30 17.67 -11.83
C ASP A 186 2.09 17.53 -13.34
N ARG A 187 1.83 18.67 -14.00
CA ARG A 187 1.63 18.73 -15.46
C ARG A 187 2.89 18.37 -16.23
N LEU A 188 4.09 18.64 -15.69
CA LEU A 188 5.35 18.33 -16.37
C LEU A 188 5.58 16.82 -16.40
N TYR A 189 5.41 16.15 -15.26
CA TYR A 189 5.46 14.69 -15.19
C TYR A 189 4.45 14.05 -16.15
N GLN A 190 3.18 14.48 -16.11
CA GLN A 190 2.15 13.88 -16.97
C GLN A 190 2.47 14.09 -18.46
N ASN A 191 2.86 15.30 -18.87
CA ASN A 191 3.24 15.56 -20.26
C ASN A 191 4.47 14.76 -20.70
N GLY A 192 5.50 14.69 -19.85
CA GLY A 192 6.70 13.92 -20.12
C GLY A 192 6.41 12.42 -20.24
N ARG A 193 5.63 11.86 -19.30
CA ARG A 193 5.21 10.46 -19.35
C ARG A 193 4.37 10.16 -20.58
N ILE A 194 3.43 11.04 -20.99
CA ILE A 194 2.70 10.88 -22.26
C ILE A 194 3.66 10.77 -23.45
N LEU A 195 4.68 11.63 -23.53
CA LEU A 195 5.66 11.61 -24.61
C LEU A 195 6.50 10.33 -24.61
N VAL A 196 6.90 9.83 -23.43
CA VAL A 196 7.58 8.54 -23.29
C VAL A 196 6.69 7.40 -23.74
N MET A 197 5.45 7.33 -23.22
CA MET A 197 4.48 6.29 -23.54
C MET A 197 4.19 6.21 -25.05
N ARG A 198 4.08 7.35 -25.74
CA ARG A 198 3.87 7.40 -27.20
C ARG A 198 5.01 6.80 -28.03
N ARG A 199 6.22 6.69 -27.47
CA ARG A 199 7.38 6.07 -28.15
C ARG A 199 7.46 4.56 -27.94
N LEU A 200 6.71 4.02 -26.98
CA LEU A 200 6.68 2.58 -26.71
C LEU A 200 5.87 1.85 -27.79
N PRO A 201 6.34 0.67 -28.24
CA PRO A 201 5.62 -0.13 -29.23
C PRO A 201 4.29 -0.64 -28.68
N VAL A 202 3.35 -0.91 -29.59
CA VAL A 202 2.07 -1.56 -29.28
C VAL A 202 2.15 -3.04 -29.70
N PRO A 203 1.58 -3.99 -28.92
CA PRO A 203 0.86 -3.79 -27.66
C PRO A 203 1.78 -3.38 -26.51
N ARG A 204 1.35 -2.40 -25.72
CA ARG A 204 2.08 -2.00 -24.51
C ARG A 204 1.74 -2.97 -23.39
N ARG A 205 2.75 -3.44 -22.67
CA ARG A 205 2.60 -4.35 -21.55
C ARG A 205 2.91 -3.58 -20.28
N PHE A 206 2.02 -3.70 -19.29
CA PHE A 206 2.17 -3.06 -18.00
C PHE A 206 2.31 -4.15 -16.94
N TYR A 207 3.35 -4.08 -16.11
CA TYR A 207 3.65 -5.10 -15.12
C TYR A 207 3.67 -4.53 -13.70
N GLY A 208 3.21 -5.33 -12.75
CA GLY A 208 3.21 -5.01 -11.32
C GLY A 208 3.42 -6.26 -10.48
N LEU A 209 4.06 -6.09 -9.32
CA LEU A 209 4.19 -7.15 -8.33
C LEU A 209 3.27 -6.88 -7.15
N ILE A 210 2.55 -7.91 -6.72
CA ILE A 210 1.83 -7.93 -5.44
C ILE A 210 2.44 -9.01 -4.56
N TRP A 211 2.43 -8.82 -3.24
CA TRP A 211 2.89 -9.82 -2.28
C TRP A 211 1.71 -10.30 -1.49
N ALA A 212 1.51 -11.61 -1.39
CA ALA A 212 0.48 -12.14 -0.50
C ALA A 212 0.81 -13.56 -0.04
N PRO A 213 0.06 -14.09 0.95
CA PRO A 213 0.19 -15.47 1.36
C PRO A 213 0.00 -16.44 0.19
N LYS A 214 0.88 -17.43 0.08
CA LYS A 214 0.70 -18.56 -0.83
C LYS A 214 -0.61 -19.28 -0.53
N GLY A 215 -1.38 -19.57 -1.56
CA GLY A 215 -2.73 -20.13 -1.52
C GLY A 215 -3.83 -19.08 -1.36
N ALA A 216 -3.50 -17.79 -1.20
CA ALA A 216 -4.51 -16.74 -1.05
C ALA A 216 -5.20 -16.45 -2.39
N GLU A 217 -6.52 -16.27 -2.34
CA GLU A 217 -7.32 -15.74 -3.46
C GLU A 217 -7.15 -14.21 -3.50
N ILE A 218 -6.70 -13.72 -4.65
CA ILE A 218 -6.63 -12.29 -4.95
C ILE A 218 -7.77 -11.96 -5.90
N ARG A 219 -8.55 -10.93 -5.55
CA ARG A 219 -9.54 -10.32 -6.44
C ARG A 219 -9.06 -8.96 -6.87
N PHE A 220 -9.20 -8.64 -8.15
CA PHE A 220 -8.66 -7.40 -8.67
C PHE A 220 -9.41 -6.86 -9.89
N CYS A 221 -9.22 -5.58 -10.16
CA CYS A 221 -9.63 -4.88 -11.36
C CYS A 221 -8.57 -3.82 -11.71
N PHE A 222 -8.64 -3.29 -12.91
CA PHE A 222 -7.71 -2.25 -13.35
C PHE A 222 -8.40 -0.89 -13.42
N GLN A 223 -7.76 0.12 -12.85
CA GLN A 223 -8.05 1.52 -13.13
C GLN A 223 -7.11 1.97 -14.24
N LEU A 224 -7.68 2.37 -15.37
CA LEU A 224 -6.98 2.72 -16.59
C LEU A 224 -7.03 4.23 -16.78
N VAL A 225 -5.88 4.84 -17.06
CA VAL A 225 -5.77 6.29 -17.29
C VAL A 225 -5.39 6.58 -18.72
N ARG A 226 -6.20 7.39 -19.38
CA ARG A 226 -5.90 7.98 -20.70
C ARG A 226 -5.76 9.48 -20.56
N HIS A 227 -4.83 10.06 -21.28
CA HIS A 227 -4.71 11.51 -21.39
C HIS A 227 -5.11 11.98 -22.78
N ARG A 228 -6.03 12.94 -22.82
CA ARG A 228 -6.52 13.62 -24.02
C ARG A 228 -6.21 15.12 -23.95
N PRO A 229 -6.25 15.84 -25.08
CA PRO A 229 -6.13 17.30 -25.07
C PRO A 229 -7.16 17.99 -24.15
N GLU A 230 -8.36 17.42 -24.02
CA GLU A 230 -9.46 17.99 -23.23
C GLU A 230 -9.39 17.62 -21.74
N GLY A 231 -8.54 16.68 -21.34
CA GLY A 231 -8.44 16.22 -19.97
C GLY A 231 -7.91 14.80 -19.79
N GLN A 232 -8.28 14.17 -18.67
CA GLN A 232 -7.91 12.81 -18.34
C GLN A 232 -9.18 11.95 -18.25
N ASP A 233 -9.19 10.81 -18.92
CA ASP A 233 -10.23 9.80 -18.72
C ASP A 233 -9.73 8.78 -17.69
N LEU A 234 -10.63 8.44 -16.78
CA LEU A 234 -10.43 7.35 -15.81
C LEU A 234 -11.47 6.27 -16.09
N LEU A 235 -10.99 5.09 -16.45
CA LEU A 235 -11.81 3.94 -16.80
C LEU A 235 -11.55 2.79 -15.83
N TRP A 236 -12.53 1.92 -15.68
CA TRP A 236 -12.39 0.70 -14.87
C TRP A 236 -12.59 -0.52 -15.77
N ASP A 237 -11.60 -1.40 -15.78
CA ASP A 237 -11.72 -2.75 -16.29
C ASP A 237 -11.91 -3.70 -15.11
N ASN A 238 -13.17 -4.00 -14.83
CA ASN A 238 -13.61 -4.90 -13.76
C ASN A 238 -14.21 -6.20 -14.31
N ASN A 239 -13.78 -6.65 -15.50
CA ASN A 239 -14.28 -7.89 -16.11
C ASN A 239 -15.81 -7.94 -16.17
N PHE A 240 -16.43 -6.88 -16.71
CA PHE A 240 -17.89 -6.73 -16.79
C PHE A 240 -18.61 -6.89 -15.44
N GLY A 241 -18.02 -6.36 -14.37
CA GLY A 241 -18.55 -6.40 -13.01
C GLY A 241 -18.23 -7.66 -12.21
N LYS A 242 -17.54 -8.65 -12.78
CA LYS A 242 -17.16 -9.89 -12.07
C LYS A 242 -15.83 -9.77 -11.32
N ASN A 243 -15.02 -8.77 -11.66
CA ASN A 243 -13.60 -8.68 -11.32
C ASN A 243 -12.78 -9.86 -11.87
N TYR A 244 -11.47 -9.71 -11.84
CA TYR A 244 -10.52 -10.79 -12.08
C TYR A 244 -10.18 -11.47 -10.75
N SER A 245 -9.75 -12.73 -10.82
CA SER A 245 -9.27 -13.46 -9.66
C SER A 245 -8.11 -14.38 -10.01
N LEU A 246 -7.24 -14.62 -9.04
CA LEU A 246 -6.15 -15.60 -9.12
C LEU A 246 -5.81 -16.14 -7.73
N THR A 247 -5.04 -17.22 -7.69
CA THR A 247 -4.44 -17.75 -6.48
C THR A 247 -2.92 -17.60 -6.56
N ILE A 248 -2.30 -17.16 -5.47
CA ILE A 248 -0.84 -17.04 -5.34
C ILE A 248 -0.19 -18.37 -4.96
#